data_AF-A0A0A0NIK5-F1
#
_entry.id   AF-A0A0A0NIK5-F1
#
_cell.length_a   1.000
_cell.length_b   1.000
_cell.length_c   1.000
_cell.angle_alpha   90.00
_cell.angle_beta   90.00
_cell.angle_gamma   90.00
#
_symmetry.space_group_name_H-M   'P 1'
#
loop_
_entity.id
_entity.type
_entity.pdbx_description
1 polymer ?
#
loop_
_entity_poly.entity_id
_entity_poly.type
_entity_poly.pdbx_seq_one_letter_code
_entity_poly.pdbx_strand_id
1 'polypeptide(L)'
;MSSRTRARTVKTAAGVTTVRIPRQRGRRSADPFVVVIPERPTLTRLALDAAARWLWKHRRALAPLALGVLALPITALLHVMAWWSALVLAPAAAGPLLWLGIAQRRRPAANGSVWGLRIAAALLGTSGIAWAASAAGFGPLAGPLELWWLLNLIAAQTTWLIVRRTAN
;
A
#
# COMPACT_ATOMS: atom_id res chain seq x y z
N MET A 1 -41.80 49.62 -7.34
CA MET A 1 -40.50 50.32 -7.26
C MET A 1 -39.44 49.31 -6.83
N SER A 2 -38.48 48.99 -7.70
CA SER A 2 -37.45 47.96 -7.46
C SER A 2 -36.18 48.61 -6.89
N SER A 3 -35.92 48.37 -5.61
CA SER A 3 -34.67 48.77 -4.95
C SER A 3 -33.55 47.80 -5.36
N ARG A 4 -32.77 48.16 -6.38
CA ARG A 4 -31.53 47.45 -6.72
C ARG A 4 -30.44 47.78 -5.70
N THR A 5 -30.25 46.90 -4.71
CA THR A 5 -29.09 46.94 -3.82
C THR A 5 -27.85 46.53 -4.60
N ARG A 6 -27.02 47.51 -4.97
CA ARG A 6 -25.75 47.31 -5.66
C ARG A 6 -24.80 46.56 -4.72
N ALA A 7 -24.39 45.35 -5.08
CA ALA A 7 -23.36 44.62 -4.35
C ALA A 7 -22.04 45.39 -4.48
N ARG A 8 -21.62 46.06 -3.39
CA ARG A 8 -20.33 46.73 -3.31
C ARG A 8 -19.26 45.65 -3.12
N THR A 9 -18.55 45.31 -4.18
CA THR A 9 -17.38 44.43 -4.11
C THR A 9 -16.31 45.13 -3.27
N VAL A 10 -16.16 44.68 -2.02
CA VAL A 10 -15.09 45.12 -1.14
C VAL A 10 -13.81 44.47 -1.63
N LYS A 11 -12.74 45.25 -1.78
CA LYS A 11 -11.43 44.80 -2.24
C LYS A 11 -10.81 43.92 -1.15
N THR A 12 -11.00 42.60 -1.25
CA THR A 12 -10.37 41.61 -0.38
C THR A 12 -8.91 41.40 -0.79
N ALA A 13 -8.02 41.36 0.20
CA ALA A 13 -6.63 40.97 -0.02
C ALA A 13 -6.55 39.50 -0.46
N ALA A 14 -5.63 39.19 -1.37
CA ALA A 14 -5.46 37.84 -1.90
C ALA A 14 -5.21 36.82 -0.77
N GLY A 15 -6.14 35.87 -0.62
CA GLY A 15 -6.07 34.81 0.40
C GLY A 15 -7.05 34.94 1.56
N VAL A 16 -7.86 36.00 1.61
CA VAL A 16 -8.90 36.17 2.64
C VAL A 16 -10.28 35.87 2.05
N THR A 17 -10.86 34.73 2.44
CA THR A 17 -12.25 34.40 2.12
C THR A 17 -13.13 34.87 3.27
N THR A 18 -13.90 35.94 3.05
CA THR A 18 -14.90 36.39 4.01
C THR A 18 -16.22 35.67 3.73
N VAL A 19 -16.66 34.82 4.66
CA VAL A 19 -17.97 34.18 4.58
C VAL A 19 -18.97 35.04 5.33
N ARG A 20 -19.96 35.58 4.61
CA ARG A 20 -21.03 36.39 5.22
C ARG A 20 -22.09 35.46 5.79
N ILE A 21 -22.28 35.50 7.10
CA ILE A 21 -23.33 34.71 7.76
C ILE A 21 -24.67 35.41 7.55
N PRO A 22 -25.73 34.71 7.08
CA PRO A 22 -27.05 35.30 6.94
C PRO A 22 -27.57 35.77 8.30
N ARG A 23 -28.15 36.98 8.33
CA ARG A 23 -28.63 37.62 9.56
C ARG A 23 -29.65 36.77 10.28
N GLN A 24 -29.39 36.46 11.56
CA GLN A 24 -30.44 36.01 12.47
C GLN A 24 -31.32 37.23 12.84
N ARG A 25 -32.61 37.15 12.52
CA ARG A 25 -33.61 38.22 12.71
C ARG A 25 -33.76 38.51 14.21
N GLY A 26 -33.18 39.63 14.69
CA GLY A 26 -33.43 40.13 16.04
C GLY A 26 -32.29 40.90 16.73
N ARG A 27 -31.04 40.81 16.26
CA ARG A 27 -29.90 41.47 16.93
C ARG A 27 -29.38 42.66 16.14
N ARG A 28 -29.53 43.88 16.68
CA ARG A 28 -28.94 45.14 16.16
C ARG A 28 -27.46 45.26 16.54
N SER A 29 -26.62 44.32 16.10
CA SER A 29 -25.16 44.47 16.21
C SER A 29 -24.51 44.25 14.85
N ALA A 30 -23.40 44.96 14.64
CA ALA A 30 -22.61 45.06 13.41
C ALA A 30 -22.50 43.74 12.64
N ASP A 31 -22.54 43.82 11.29
CA ASP A 31 -22.50 42.68 10.36
C ASP A 31 -21.40 41.67 10.79
N PRO A 32 -21.76 40.48 11.29
CA PRO A 32 -20.76 39.48 11.66
C PRO A 32 -20.17 38.90 10.38
N PHE A 33 -18.90 39.21 10.10
CA PHE A 33 -18.12 38.54 9.06
C PHE A 33 -17.07 37.66 9.73
N VAL A 34 -16.98 36.41 9.29
CA VAL A 34 -15.92 35.50 9.73
C VAL A 34 -14.78 35.61 8.72
N VAL A 35 -13.61 35.98 9.21
CA VAL A 35 -12.36 35.94 8.44
C VAL A 35 -11.82 34.52 8.56
N VAL A 36 -12.04 33.71 7.52
CA VAL A 36 -11.37 32.41 7.42
C VAL A 36 -9.96 32.71 6.92
N ILE A 37 -8.98 32.62 7.82
CA ILE A 37 -7.57 32.62 7.45
C ILE A 37 -7.26 31.17 7.07
N PRO A 38 -7.05 30.85 5.77
CA PRO A 38 -6.57 29.53 5.42
C PRO A 38 -5.19 29.35 6.04
N GLU A 39 -5.07 28.40 6.97
CA GLU A 39 -3.75 27.87 7.32
C GLU A 39 -3.10 27.43 6.01
N ARG A 40 -1.98 28.05 5.65
CA ARG A 40 -1.21 27.59 4.49
C ARG A 40 -0.68 26.21 4.85
N PRO A 41 -1.13 25.13 4.19
CA PRO A 41 -0.58 23.82 4.49
C PRO A 41 0.91 23.87 4.17
N THR A 42 1.73 23.36 5.08
CA THR A 42 3.16 23.26 4.84
C THR A 42 3.39 22.44 3.58
N LEU A 43 4.47 22.72 2.84
CA LEU A 43 4.85 21.93 1.66
C LEU A 43 4.99 20.45 2.01
N THR A 44 5.44 20.15 3.23
CA THR A 44 5.51 18.79 3.77
C THR A 44 4.14 18.15 3.89
N ARG A 45 3.11 18.85 4.37
CA ARG A 45 1.75 18.33 4.50
C ARG A 45 1.11 18.08 3.14
N LEU A 46 1.34 18.96 2.16
CA LEU A 46 0.88 18.75 0.79
C LEU A 46 1.57 17.55 0.13
N ALA A 47 2.88 17.41 0.32
CA ALA A 47 3.64 16.26 -0.17
C ALA A 47 3.16 14.96 0.47
N LEU A 48 2.92 14.95 1.79
CA LEU A 48 2.42 13.77 2.51
C LEU A 48 1.02 13.38 2.04
N ASP A 49 0.11 14.35 1.87
CA ASP A 49 -1.24 14.11 1.36
C ASP A 49 -1.23 13.60 -0.09
N ALA A 50 -0.31 14.11 -0.92
CA ALA A 50 -0.12 13.61 -2.28
C ALA A 50 0.40 12.16 -2.27
N ALA A 51 1.41 11.87 -1.45
CA ALA A 51 1.97 10.53 -1.31
C ALA A 51 0.95 9.54 -0.74
N ALA A 52 0.20 9.92 0.29
CA ALA A 52 -0.84 9.10 0.91
C ALA A 52 -1.97 8.78 -0.09
N ARG A 53 -2.44 9.77 -0.86
CA ARG A 53 -3.44 9.55 -1.91
C ARG A 53 -2.90 8.68 -3.03
N TRP A 54 -1.65 8.88 -3.45
CA TRP A 54 -1.00 8.06 -4.47
C TRP A 54 -0.86 6.61 -4.01
N LEU A 55 -0.40 6.39 -2.78
CA LEU A 55 -0.29 5.09 -2.14
C LEU A 55 -1.67 4.43 -2.02
N TRP A 56 -2.69 5.17 -1.59
CA TRP A 56 -4.05 4.66 -1.49
C TRP A 56 -4.61 4.23 -2.84
N LYS A 57 -4.36 5.02 -3.90
CA LYS A 57 -4.77 4.70 -5.27
C LYS A 57 -4.06 3.44 -5.79
N HIS A 58 -2.79 3.25 -5.45
CA HIS A 58 -1.96 2.13 -5.92
C HIS A 58 -1.82 0.99 -4.90
N ARG A 59 -2.59 0.99 -3.80
CA ARG A 59 -2.47 0.00 -2.71
C ARG A 59 -2.52 -1.45 -3.18
N ARG A 60 -3.38 -1.74 -4.17
CA ARG A 60 -3.51 -3.07 -4.76
C ARG A 60 -2.37 -3.41 -5.72
N ALA A 61 -1.71 -2.41 -6.31
CA ALA A 61 -0.56 -2.60 -7.19
C ALA A 61 0.73 -2.88 -6.41
N LEU A 62 0.84 -2.38 -5.18
CA LEU A 62 2.03 -2.45 -4.33
C LEU A 62 1.98 -3.56 -3.28
N ALA A 63 1.01 -4.48 -3.37
CA ALA A 63 0.86 -5.54 -2.38
C ALA A 63 2.11 -6.43 -2.23
N PRO A 64 2.75 -6.94 -3.31
CA PRO A 64 3.98 -7.73 -3.16
C PRO A 64 5.12 -6.92 -2.54
N LEU A 65 5.25 -5.65 -2.93
CA LEU A 65 6.26 -4.75 -2.38
C LEU A 65 6.05 -4.52 -0.87
N ALA A 66 4.82 -4.22 -0.45
CA ALA A 66 4.50 -4.04 0.95
C ALA A 66 4.76 -5.31 1.78
N LEU A 67 4.36 -6.48 1.27
CA LEU A 67 4.61 -7.76 1.94
C LEU A 67 6.11 -8.08 2.01
N GLY A 68 6.87 -7.86 0.94
CA GLY A 68 8.30 -8.11 0.90
C GLY A 68 9.08 -7.22 1.87
N VAL A 69 8.72 -5.93 1.96
CA VAL A 69 9.34 -5.00 2.92
C VAL A 69 8.97 -5.37 4.35
N LEU A 70 7.72 -5.75 4.62
CA LEU A 70 7.29 -6.20 5.96
C LEU A 70 7.93 -7.53 6.37
N ALA A 71 8.35 -8.36 5.42
CA ALA A 71 9.01 -9.62 5.73
C ALA A 71 10.34 -9.41 6.47
N LEU A 72 11.09 -8.33 6.19
CA LEU A 72 12.37 -8.02 6.84
C LEU A 72 12.26 -7.81 8.37
N PRO A 73 11.43 -6.88 8.89
CA PRO A 73 11.30 -6.71 10.33
C PRO A 73 10.68 -7.94 11.00
N ILE A 74 9.77 -8.65 10.32
CA ILE A 74 9.17 -9.88 10.86
C ILE A 74 10.23 -10.97 11.03
N THR A 75 11.05 -11.25 10.01
CA THR A 75 12.09 -12.28 10.11
C THR A 75 13.25 -11.86 11.00
N ALA A 76 13.56 -10.56 11.10
CA ALA A 76 14.47 -10.04 12.12
C ALA A 76 13.96 -10.33 13.54
N LEU A 77 12.67 -10.06 13.79
CA LEU A 77 12.06 -10.33 15.10
C LEU A 77 12.03 -11.84 15.41
N LEU A 78 11.68 -12.67 14.42
CA LEU A 78 11.73 -14.12 14.56
C LEU A 78 13.15 -14.61 14.83
N HIS A 79 14.16 -14.04 14.17
CA HIS A 79 15.55 -14.42 14.43
C HIS A 79 15.96 -14.13 15.87
N VAL A 80 15.61 -12.96 16.40
CA VAL A 80 15.98 -12.56 17.76
C VAL A 80 15.19 -13.33 18.82
N MET A 81 13.88 -13.52 18.62
CA MET A 81 12.99 -14.06 19.65
C MET A 81 12.69 -15.56 19.52
N ALA A 82 12.80 -16.11 18.30
CA ALA A 82 12.32 -17.44 17.96
C ALA A 82 13.11 -18.04 16.79
N TRP A 83 14.44 -18.02 16.85
CA TRP A 83 15.30 -18.58 15.79
C TRP A 83 14.93 -20.04 15.44
N TRP A 84 14.44 -20.81 16.43
CA TRP A 84 13.94 -22.18 16.27
C TRP A 84 12.75 -22.29 15.30
N SER A 85 12.03 -21.19 15.04
CA SER A 85 10.96 -21.12 14.05
C SER A 85 11.43 -21.51 12.64
N ALA A 86 12.73 -21.38 12.37
CA ALA A 86 13.36 -21.87 11.13
C ALA A 86 13.15 -23.38 10.93
N LEU A 87 13.14 -24.18 12.02
CA LEU A 87 12.88 -25.62 11.96
C LEU A 87 11.45 -25.96 11.54
N VAL A 88 10.50 -25.05 11.79
CA VAL A 88 9.09 -25.20 11.39
C VAL A 88 8.86 -24.64 9.99
N LEU A 89 9.47 -23.49 9.67
CA LEU A 89 9.34 -22.82 8.38
C LEU A 89 10.04 -23.59 7.25
N ALA A 90 11.17 -24.24 7.51
CA ALA A 90 11.91 -25.01 6.52
C ALA A 90 11.07 -26.12 5.86
N PRO A 91 10.43 -27.05 6.61
CA PRO A 91 9.54 -28.04 5.99
C PRO A 91 8.28 -27.41 5.40
N ALA A 92 7.79 -26.30 5.97
CA ALA A 92 6.62 -25.59 5.44
C ALA A 92 6.86 -25.02 4.03
N ALA A 93 8.12 -24.81 3.61
CA ALA A 93 8.46 -24.39 2.26
C ALA A 93 8.01 -25.39 1.19
N ALA A 94 7.80 -26.67 1.53
CA ALA A 94 7.24 -27.65 0.61
C ALA A 94 5.72 -27.47 0.37
N GLY A 95 5.03 -26.70 1.22
CA GLY A 95 3.57 -26.50 1.16
C GLY A 95 3.05 -26.04 -0.21
N PRO A 96 3.63 -25.00 -0.84
CA PRO A 96 3.22 -24.57 -2.17
C PRO A 96 3.45 -25.62 -3.27
N LEU A 97 4.49 -26.45 -3.18
CA LEU A 97 4.72 -27.57 -4.11
C LEU A 97 3.70 -28.69 -3.90
N LEU A 98 3.39 -29.03 -2.65
CA LEU A 98 2.33 -29.99 -2.31
C LEU A 98 0.97 -29.50 -2.84
N TRP A 99 0.66 -28.22 -2.64
CA TRP A 99 -0.52 -27.60 -3.21
C TRP A 99 -0.54 -27.73 -4.74
N LEU A 100 0.56 -27.43 -5.42
CA LEU A 100 0.65 -27.55 -6.89
C LEU A 100 0.34 -28.98 -7.35
N GLY A 101 0.93 -29.99 -6.69
CA GLY A 101 0.69 -31.40 -6.99
C GLY A 101 -0.77 -31.81 -6.76
N ILE A 102 -1.36 -31.39 -5.63
CA ILE A 102 -2.77 -31.68 -5.31
C ILE A 102 -3.71 -30.94 -6.28
N ALA A 103 -3.46 -29.66 -6.56
CA ALA A 103 -4.26 -28.84 -7.45
C ALA A 103 -4.23 -29.39 -8.87
N GLN A 104 -3.06 -29.84 -9.35
CA GLN A 104 -2.93 -30.45 -10.67
C GLN A 104 -3.65 -31.79 -10.77
N ARG A 105 -3.59 -32.62 -9.71
CA ARG A 105 -4.33 -33.90 -9.67
C ARG A 105 -5.83 -33.72 -9.61
N ARG A 106 -6.32 -32.77 -8.80
CA ARG A 106 -7.76 -32.54 -8.58
C ARG A 106 -8.41 -31.71 -9.67
N ARG A 107 -7.69 -30.75 -10.24
CA ARG A 107 -8.18 -29.81 -11.26
C ARG A 107 -7.06 -29.48 -12.25
N PRO A 108 -6.80 -30.35 -13.24
CA PRO A 108 -5.79 -30.11 -14.27
C PRO A 108 -6.01 -28.74 -14.91
N ALA A 109 -4.93 -28.00 -15.16
CA ALA A 109 -5.03 -26.71 -15.82
C ALA A 109 -5.56 -26.88 -17.24
N ALA A 110 -6.63 -26.15 -17.59
CA ALA A 110 -7.23 -26.19 -18.92
C ALA A 110 -6.30 -25.60 -20.00
N ASN A 111 -5.51 -24.58 -19.64
CA ASN A 111 -4.65 -23.84 -20.56
C ASN A 111 -3.21 -23.77 -20.01
N GLY A 112 -2.22 -23.73 -20.92
CA GLY A 112 -0.80 -23.59 -20.57
C GLY A 112 -0.47 -22.32 -19.77
N SER A 113 -1.19 -21.22 -20.00
CA SER A 113 -1.04 -19.97 -19.24
C SER A 113 -1.42 -20.14 -17.75
N VAL A 114 -2.54 -20.83 -17.46
CA VAL A 114 -2.98 -21.11 -16.08
C VAL A 114 -1.97 -22.03 -15.39
N TRP A 115 -1.42 -23.00 -16.12
CA TRP A 115 -0.38 -23.88 -15.60
C TRP A 115 0.90 -23.12 -15.24
N GLY A 116 1.37 -22.24 -16.14
CA GLY A 116 2.53 -21.38 -15.90
C GLY A 116 2.34 -20.50 -14.67
N LEU A 117 1.16 -19.90 -14.48
CA LEU A 117 0.87 -19.09 -13.29
C LEU A 117 0.87 -19.92 -11.99
N ARG A 118 0.35 -21.16 -12.01
CA ARG A 118 0.39 -22.05 -10.85
C ARG A 118 1.81 -22.45 -10.48
N ILE A 119 2.64 -22.77 -11.49
CA ILE A 119 4.07 -23.06 -11.28
C ILE A 119 4.78 -21.85 -10.70
N ALA A 120 4.60 -20.67 -11.31
CA ALA A 120 5.22 -19.44 -10.83
C ALA A 120 4.82 -19.14 -9.38
N ALA A 121 3.53 -19.26 -9.04
CA ALA A 121 3.05 -19.07 -7.67
C ALA A 121 3.65 -20.09 -6.70
N ALA A 122 3.77 -21.36 -7.09
CA ALA A 122 4.35 -22.41 -6.26
C ALA A 122 5.85 -22.18 -6.03
N LEU A 123 6.61 -21.82 -7.07
CA LEU A 123 8.04 -21.53 -6.97
C LEU A 123 8.30 -20.28 -6.12
N LEU A 124 7.56 -19.19 -6.36
CA LEU A 124 7.68 -17.96 -5.57
C LEU A 124 7.28 -18.19 -4.11
N GLY A 125 6.19 -18.92 -3.86
CA GLY A 125 5.77 -19.27 -2.51
C GLY A 125 6.83 -20.12 -1.78
N THR A 126 7.35 -21.14 -2.46
CA THR A 126 8.39 -22.03 -1.90
C THR A 126 9.66 -21.25 -1.59
N SER A 127 10.15 -20.49 -2.56
CA SER A 127 11.35 -19.66 -2.44
C SER A 127 11.19 -18.59 -1.35
N GLY A 128 10.02 -17.96 -1.24
CA GLY A 128 9.74 -16.96 -0.21
C GLY A 128 9.69 -17.54 1.20
N ILE A 129 9.07 -18.71 1.39
CA ILE A 129 9.04 -19.39 2.69
C ILE A 129 10.44 -19.92 3.04
N ALA A 130 11.17 -20.48 2.08
CA ALA A 130 12.54 -20.94 2.29
C ALA A 130 13.46 -19.77 2.69
N TRP A 131 13.36 -18.63 2.00
CA TRP A 131 14.07 -17.42 2.38
C TRP A 131 13.70 -16.97 3.79
N ALA A 132 12.40 -16.97 4.16
CA ALA A 132 11.97 -16.58 5.50
C ALA A 132 12.49 -17.53 6.58
N ALA A 133 12.54 -18.84 6.31
CA ALA A 133 13.14 -19.83 7.21
C ALA A 133 14.63 -19.56 7.42
N SER A 134 15.38 -19.32 6.33
CA SER A 134 16.80 -18.97 6.40
C SER A 134 17.03 -17.63 7.11
N ALA A 135 16.20 -16.63 6.85
CA ALA A 135 16.28 -15.32 7.49
C ALA A 135 16.00 -15.39 9.00
N ALA A 136 15.05 -16.23 9.43
CA ALA A 136 14.80 -16.48 10.85
C ALA A 136 15.95 -17.26 11.51
N GLY A 137 16.59 -18.18 10.80
CA GLY A 137 17.72 -18.96 11.33
C GLY A 137 19.03 -18.18 11.44
N PHE A 138 19.37 -17.42 10.40
CA PHE A 138 20.69 -16.80 10.23
C PHE A 138 20.69 -15.27 10.25
N GLY A 139 19.51 -14.65 10.24
CA GLY A 139 19.32 -13.21 10.12
C GLY A 139 18.96 -12.79 8.67
N PRO A 140 18.11 -11.77 8.49
CA PRO A 140 17.56 -11.41 7.17
C PRO A 140 18.56 -10.81 6.18
N LEU A 141 19.67 -10.27 6.67
CA LEU A 141 20.72 -9.64 5.87
C LEU A 141 22.03 -10.45 5.88
N ALA A 142 21.95 -11.73 6.25
CA ALA A 142 23.13 -12.60 6.27
C ALA A 142 23.58 -12.96 4.84
N GLY A 143 24.72 -12.40 4.41
CA GLY A 143 25.37 -12.76 3.15
C GLY A 143 24.45 -12.68 1.92
N PRO A 144 24.22 -13.78 1.18
CA PRO A 144 23.44 -13.76 -0.07
C PRO A 144 21.92 -13.62 0.14
N LEU A 145 21.42 -13.63 1.38
CA LEU A 145 19.98 -13.55 1.65
C LEU A 145 19.35 -12.23 1.17
N GLU A 146 20.08 -11.12 1.21
CA GLU A 146 19.58 -9.83 0.71
C GLU A 146 19.31 -9.89 -0.80
N LEU A 147 20.24 -10.47 -1.56
CA LEU A 147 20.07 -10.66 -3.01
C LEU A 147 18.91 -11.62 -3.31
N TRP A 148 18.81 -12.72 -2.56
CA TRP A 148 17.73 -13.68 -2.72
C TRP A 148 16.35 -13.05 -2.43
N TRP A 149 16.26 -12.21 -1.38
CA TRP A 149 15.07 -11.43 -1.08
C TRP A 149 14.69 -10.49 -2.22
N LEU A 150 15.66 -9.71 -2.75
CA LEU A 150 15.43 -8.80 -3.87
C LEU A 150 14.93 -9.52 -5.11
N LEU A 151 15.52 -10.67 -5.45
CA LEU A 151 15.09 -11.48 -6.59
C LEU A 151 13.66 -11.97 -6.42
N ASN A 152 13.30 -12.50 -5.23
CA ASN A 152 11.93 -12.89 -4.92
C ASN A 152 10.96 -11.71 -5.00
N LEU A 153 11.35 -10.53 -4.52
CA LEU A 153 10.53 -9.33 -4.54
C LEU A 153 10.24 -8.87 -5.97
N ILE A 154 11.27 -8.79 -6.81
CA ILE A 154 11.15 -8.41 -8.22
C ILE A 154 10.28 -9.43 -8.97
N ALA A 155 10.55 -10.73 -8.78
CA ALA A 155 9.79 -11.79 -9.42
C ALA A 155 8.31 -11.81 -8.97
N ALA A 156 8.04 -11.58 -7.68
CA ALA A 156 6.67 -11.47 -7.17
C ALA A 156 5.94 -10.24 -7.71
N GLN A 157 6.61 -9.07 -7.74
CA GLN A 157 6.02 -7.84 -8.24
C GLN A 157 5.75 -7.91 -9.75
N THR A 158 6.66 -8.47 -10.54
CA THR A 158 6.47 -8.68 -11.99
C THR A 158 5.32 -9.65 -12.26
N THR A 159 5.29 -10.80 -11.58
CA THR A 159 4.20 -11.78 -11.69
C THR A 159 2.85 -11.16 -11.32
N TRP A 160 2.79 -10.39 -10.24
CA TRP A 160 1.58 -9.69 -9.82
C TRP A 160 1.05 -8.70 -10.87
N LEU A 161 1.95 -7.95 -11.50
CA LEU A 161 1.59 -7.04 -12.59
C LEU A 161 1.07 -7.78 -13.82
N ILE A 162 1.67 -8.93 -14.18
CA ILE A 162 1.19 -9.78 -15.28
C ILE A 162 -0.21 -10.30 -14.97
N VAL A 163 -0.41 -10.92 -13.80
CA VAL A 163 -1.71 -11.49 -13.39
C VAL A 163 -2.81 -10.43 -13.40
N ARG A 164 -2.52 -9.23 -12.88
CA ARG A 164 -3.51 -8.14 -12.87
C ARG A 164 -3.86 -7.61 -14.25
N ARG A 165 -2.93 -7.66 -15.21
CA ARG A 165 -3.21 -7.29 -16.60
C ARG A 165 -4.04 -8.35 -17.32
N THR A 166 -3.86 -9.62 -17.00
CA THR A 166 -4.62 -10.72 -17.61
C THR A 166 -6.01 -10.93 -17.02
N ALA A 167 -6.28 -10.38 -15.83
CA ALA A 167 -7.57 -10.54 -15.13
C ALA A 167 -8.54 -9.36 -15.35
N ASN A 168 -8.07 -8.26 -15.96
CA ASN A 168 -8.87 -7.11 -16.36
C ASN A 168 -9.24 -7.23 -17.84
#